data_AF-A0A2W4LCP2-F1
#
_entry.id   AF-A0A2W4LCP2-F1
#
_cell.length_a   1.000
_cell.length_b   1.000
_cell.length_c   1.000
_cell.angle_alpha   90.00
_cell.angle_beta   90.00
_cell.angle_gamma   90.00
#
_symmetry.space_group_name_H-M   'P 1'
#
loop_
_entity.id
_entity.type
_entity.pdbx_description
1 polymer ?
#
loop_
_entity_poly.entity_id
_entity_poly.type
_entity_poly.pdbx_seq_one_letter_code
_entity_poly.pdbx_strand_id
1 'polypeptide(L)' 'PRRSVEIQLHGAGLVLEVYILVAYGAPIAAVAEAVQERVRAALHRALGQPPAAVRVRVQGLR' A
#
# COMPACT_ATOMS: atom_id res chain seq x y z
N PRO A 1 -10.90 3.43 -14.58
CA PRO A 1 -10.25 2.83 -13.39
C PRO A 1 -9.89 3.89 -12.34
N ARG A 2 -10.62 3.90 -11.21
CA ARG A 2 -10.29 4.75 -10.06
C ARG A 2 -9.03 4.18 -9.39
N ARG A 3 -7.88 4.84 -9.62
CA ARG A 3 -6.67 4.60 -8.85
C ARG A 3 -6.86 5.35 -7.53
N SER A 4 -7.51 4.74 -6.56
CA SER A 4 -7.74 5.36 -5.26
C SER A 4 -6.67 4.89 -4.28
N VAL A 5 -6.11 5.84 -3.53
CA VAL A 5 -5.40 5.55 -2.28
C VAL A 5 -6.30 6.11 -1.19
N GLU A 6 -6.66 5.27 -0.23
CA GLU A 6 -7.48 5.66 0.90
C GLU A 6 -6.61 5.73 2.15
N ILE A 7 -6.75 6.83 2.89
CA ILE A 7 -5.95 7.12 4.08
C ILE A 7 -6.93 7.29 5.24
N GLN A 8 -6.76 6.47 6.27
CA GLN A 8 -7.59 6.50 7.47
C GLN A 8 -6.72 6.69 8.71
N LEU A 9 -7.02 7.73 9.49
CA LEU A 9 -6.40 7.96 10.80
C LEU A 9 -7.25 7.29 11.87
N HIS A 10 -6.65 6.37 12.64
CA HIS A 10 -7.30 5.70 13.77
C HIS A 10 -6.53 6.03 15.05
N GLY A 11 -7.07 6.94 15.87
CA GLY A 11 -6.39 7.43 17.08
C GLY A 11 -5.03 8.04 16.76
N ALA A 12 -3.95 7.47 17.34
CA ALA A 12 -2.57 7.88 17.06
C ALA A 12 -1.92 7.14 15.86
N GLY A 13 -2.63 6.20 15.22
CA GLY A 13 -2.08 5.35 14.16
C GLY A 13 -2.56 5.72 12.76
N LEU A 14 -1.65 5.71 11.78
CA LEU A 14 -1.97 5.86 10.37
C LEU A 14 -2.23 4.48 9.74
N VAL A 15 -3.41 4.30 9.13
CA VAL A 15 -3.76 3.12 8.33
C VAL A 15 -3.88 3.54 6.87
N LEU A 16 -3.09 2.91 6.00
CA LEU A 16 -3.11 3.19 4.57
C LEU A 16 -3.71 2.00 3.81
N GLU A 17 -4.62 2.28 2.88
CA GLU A 17 -5.19 1.30 1.97
C GLU A 17 -4.93 1.70 0.52
N VAL A 18 -4.14 0.87 -0.16
CA VAL A 18 -3.62 1.16 -1.49
C VAL A 18 -4.24 0.19 -2.48
N TYR A 19 -4.84 0.73 -3.54
CA TYR A 19 -5.38 -0.07 -4.62
C TYR A 19 -4.45 -0.04 -5.83
N ILE A 20 -4.00 -1.22 -6.28
CA ILE A 20 -3.08 -1.34 -7.40
C ILE A 20 -3.65 -2.21 -8.52
N LEU A 21 -3.21 -1.90 -9.75
CA LEU A 21 -3.35 -2.78 -10.90
C LEU A 21 -1.96 -3.35 -11.18
N VAL A 22 -1.88 -4.67 -11.34
CA VAL A 22 -0.61 -5.36 -11.53
C VAL A 22 -0.47 -5.75 -13.00
N ALA A 23 0.71 -5.53 -13.57
CA ALA A 23 1.01 -5.95 -14.94
C ALA A 23 1.12 -7.47 -15.04
N TYR A 24 0.71 -8.07 -16.16
CA TYR A 24 0.93 -9.50 -16.41
C TYR A 24 2.42 -9.88 -16.33
N GLY A 25 2.70 -11.10 -15.86
CA GLY A 25 4.04 -11.68 -15.84
C GLY A 25 4.76 -11.63 -14.50
N ALA A 26 4.20 -10.99 -13.47
CA ALA A 26 4.72 -11.01 -12.11
C ALA A 26 3.73 -11.67 -11.13
N PRO A 27 4.18 -12.46 -10.14
CA PRO A 27 3.31 -12.99 -9.10
C PRO A 27 2.65 -11.84 -8.32
N ILE A 28 1.32 -11.85 -8.26
CA ILE A 28 0.52 -10.81 -7.59
C ILE A 28 1.00 -10.59 -6.14
N ALA A 29 1.26 -11.69 -5.42
CA ALA A 29 1.74 -11.64 -4.04
C ALA A 29 3.07 -10.91 -3.92
N ALA A 30 4.06 -11.25 -4.76
CA ALA A 30 5.37 -10.62 -4.74
C ALA A 30 5.28 -9.10 -5.04
N VAL A 31 4.41 -8.70 -5.96
CA VAL A 31 4.19 -7.28 -6.26
C VAL A 31 3.49 -6.57 -5.09
N ALA A 32 2.47 -7.17 -4.50
CA ALA A 32 1.76 -6.61 -3.36
C ALA A 32 2.69 -6.43 -2.14
N GLU A 33 3.50 -7.44 -1.82
CA GLU A 33 4.51 -7.39 -0.75
C GLU A 33 5.55 -6.29 -1.01
N ALA A 34 6.09 -6.22 -2.23
CA ALA A 34 7.06 -5.19 -2.60
C ALA A 34 6.47 -3.77 -2.49
N VAL A 35 5.20 -3.59 -2.89
CA VAL A 35 4.50 -2.30 -2.74
C VAL A 35 4.30 -1.97 -1.26
N GLN A 36 3.84 -2.94 -0.46
CA GLN A 36 3.64 -2.76 0.98
C GLN A 36 4.93 -2.31 1.67
N GLU A 37 6.05 -2.97 1.40
CA GLU A 37 7.34 -2.63 2.03
C GLU A 37 7.84 -1.25 1.60
N ARG A 38 7.73 -0.93 0.31
CA ARG A 38 8.15 0.40 -0.21
C ARG A 38 7.31 1.53 0.38
N VAL A 39 6.00 1.34 0.46
CA VAL A 39 5.08 2.33 1.05
C VAL A 39 5.35 2.49 2.53
N ARG A 40 5.53 1.39 3.27
CA ARG A 40 5.89 1.41 4.70
C ARG A 40 7.19 2.18 4.93
N ALA A 41 8.23 1.89 4.15
CA ALA A 41 9.53 2.56 4.26
C ALA A 41 9.44 4.06 3.88
N ALA A 42 8.64 4.42 2.88
CA ALA A 42 8.41 5.81 2.50
C ALA A 42 7.70 6.59 3.62
N LEU A 43 6.63 6.01 4.18
CA LEU A 43 5.87 6.63 5.28
C LEU A 43 6.70 6.75 6.56
N HIS A 44 7.49 5.72 6.90
CA HIS A 44 8.40 5.80 8.03
C HIS A 44 9.36 6.98 7.87
N ARG A 45 10.02 7.11 6.71
CA ARG A 45 10.95 8.22 6.45
C ARG A 45 10.28 9.60 6.49
N ALA A 46 9.04 9.71 6.03
CA ALA A 46 8.32 10.99 5.98
C ALA A 46 7.73 11.41 7.34
N LEU A 47 7.27 10.45 8.13
CA LEU A 47 6.53 10.70 9.37
C LEU A 47 7.37 10.48 10.64
N GLY A 48 8.59 9.94 10.52
CA GLY A 48 9.46 9.63 11.66
C GLY A 48 9.03 8.41 12.48
N GLN A 49 7.90 7.78 12.14
CA GLN A 49 7.38 6.59 12.78
C GLN A 49 6.69 5.67 11.75
N PRO A 50 6.71 4.34 11.94
CA PRO A 50 6.05 3.41 11.04
C PRO A 50 4.52 3.57 11.10
N PRO A 51 3.81 3.41 9.97
CA PRO A 51 2.34 3.35 9.97
C PRO A 51 1.86 2.13 10.75
N ALA A 52 0.66 2.21 11.32
CA ALA A 52 0.04 1.12 12.06
C ALA A 52 -0.28 -0.07 11.14
N ALA A 53 -0.73 0.22 9.92
CA ALA A 53 -0.96 -0.79 8.90
C ALA A 53 -0.86 -0.21 7.49
N VAL A 54 -0.38 -1.03 6.55
CA VAL A 54 -0.46 -0.78 5.11
C VAL A 54 -1.15 -1.99 4.47
N ARG A 55 -2.34 -1.77 3.93
CA ARG A 55 -3.13 -2.79 3.23
C ARG A 55 -3.07 -2.55 1.73
N VAL A 56 -2.63 -3.56 0.98
CA VAL A 56 -2.57 -3.50 -0.48
C VAL A 56 -3.69 -4.36 -1.05
N ARG A 57 -4.56 -3.78 -1.87
CA ARG A 57 -5.63 -4.47 -2.59
C ARG A 57 -5.36 -4.45 -4.08
N VAL A 58 -5.27 -5.62 -4.68
CA VAL A 58 -5.08 -5.78 -6.12
C VAL A 58 -6.45 -5.83 -6.78
N GLN A 59 -6.76 -4.83 -7.60
CA GLN A 59 -8.07 -4.70 -8.25
C GLN A 59 -8.19 -5.51 -9.54
N GLY A 60 -7.06 -5.95 -10.10
CA GLY A 60 -7.03 -6.71 -11.34
C GLY A 60 -5.64 -6.73 -11.95
N LEU A 61 -5.54 -7.51 -13.02
CA LEU A 61 -4.37 -7.59 -13.88
C LEU A 61 -4.57 -6.69 -15.10
N ARG A 62 -3.50 -6.07 -15.60
CA ARG A 62 -3.53 -5.26 -16.81
C ARG A 62 -2.37 -5.59 -17.75
#